data_AF-A0A3B8WP02-F1
#
_entry.id   AF-A0A3B8WP02-F1
#
_cell.length_a   1.000
_cell.length_b   1.000
_cell.length_c   1.000
_cell.angle_alpha   90.00
_cell.angle_beta   90.00
_cell.angle_gamma   90.00
#
_symmetry.space_group_name_H-M   'P 1'
#
loop_
_entity.id
_entity.type
_entity.pdbx_description
1 polymer ?
#
loop_
_entity_poly.entity_id
_entity_poly.type
_entity_poly.pdbx_seq_one_letter_code
_entity_poly.pdbx_strand_id
1 'polypeptide(L)' 'MTLEQFRQNIELKKEMEFSSRGINFSISYGRDDDGKNYIAFGEKHLPYEKYYSWGEFINAAKIGNAWLRYSVEDLVFSN' A
#
# COMPACT_ATOMS: atom_id res chain seq x y z
N MET A 1 1.09 -13.82 2.47
CA MET A 1 1.97 -12.90 3.24
C MET A 1 1.27 -12.61 4.56
N THR A 2 1.97 -12.46 5.69
CA THR A 2 1.31 -12.06 6.96
C THR A 2 1.22 -10.53 7.08
N LEU A 3 0.33 -10.02 7.95
CA LEU A 3 0.27 -8.58 8.27
C LEU A 3 1.62 -8.05 8.78
N GLU A 4 2.34 -8.85 9.58
CA GLU A 4 3.65 -8.46 10.12
C GLU A 4 4.72 -8.37 9.02
N GLN A 5 4.76 -9.35 8.11
CA GLN A 5 5.65 -9.30 6.94
C GLN A 5 5.30 -8.12 6.02
N PHE A 6 4.01 -7.85 5.83
CA PHE A 6 3.57 -6.71 5.03
C PHE A 6 4.01 -5.39 5.64
N ARG A 7 3.79 -5.21 6.95
CA ARG A 7 4.27 -4.05 7.70
C ARG A 7 5.79 -3.90 7.59
N GLN A 8 6.55 -4.98 7.79
CA GLN A 8 8.01 -4.96 7.66
C GLN A 8 8.44 -4.56 6.25
N ASN A 9 7.76 -5.03 5.20
CA ASN A 9 8.08 -4.63 3.83
C ASN A 9 7.84 -3.13 3.60
N ILE A 10 6.76 -2.56 4.17
CA ILE A 10 6.51 -1.11 4.14
C ILE A 10 7.62 -0.35 4.89
N GLU A 11 7.97 -0.78 6.10
CA GLU A 11 8.99 -0.14 6.92
C GLU A 11 10.39 -0.21 6.26
N LEU A 12 10.68 -1.31 5.57
CA LEU A 12 11.90 -1.51 4.79
C LEU A 12 11.87 -0.85 3.41
N LYS A 13 10.76 -0.19 3.04
CA LYS A 13 10.56 0.42 1.72
C LYS A 13 10.78 -0.56 0.55
N LYS A 14 10.34 -1.81 0.73
CA LYS A 14 10.39 -2.83 -0.32
C LYS A 14 9.23 -2.63 -1.28
N GLU A 15 9.55 -2.44 -2.54
CA GLU A 15 8.57 -2.39 -3.61
C GLU A 15 7.85 -3.74 -3.72
N MET A 16 6.54 -3.70 -3.93
CA MET A 16 5.70 -4.88 -3.97
C MET A 16 4.67 -4.73 -5.08
N GLU A 17 4.41 -5.83 -5.77
CA GLU A 17 3.29 -5.96 -6.70
C GLU A 17 2.48 -7.17 -6.28
N PHE A 18 1.16 -7.03 -6.26
CA PHE A 18 0.27 -8.11 -5.92
C PHE A 18 -1.10 -7.90 -6.58
N SER A 19 -1.78 -9.01 -6.84
CA SER A 19 -3.11 -9.00 -7.44
C SER A 19 -4.14 -9.27 -6.34
N SER A 20 -5.15 -8.43 -6.23
CA SER A 20 -6.31 -8.66 -5.36
C SER A 20 -7.58 -8.56 -6.18
N ARG A 21 -8.41 -9.62 -6.16
CA ARG A 21 -9.68 -9.72 -6.90
C ARG A 21 -9.56 -9.38 -8.40
N GLY A 22 -8.45 -9.77 -9.02
CA GLY A 22 -8.20 -9.54 -10.45
C GLY A 22 -7.63 -8.15 -10.78
N ILE A 23 -7.35 -7.32 -9.77
CA ILE A 23 -6.76 -6.00 -9.93
C ILE A 23 -5.31 -6.04 -9.45
N ASN A 24 -4.41 -5.48 -10.26
CA ASN A 24 -2.97 -5.46 -9.96
C ASN A 24 -2.61 -4.16 -9.23
N PHE A 25 -2.25 -4.31 -7.97
CA PHE A 25 -1.77 -3.23 -7.13
C PHE A 25 -0.25 -3.22 -7.09
N SER A 26 0.29 -2.02 -6.95
CA SER A 26 1.72 -1.81 -6.75
C SER A 26 1.95 -0.84 -5.60
N ILE A 27 2.98 -1.15 -4.82
CA ILE A 27 3.50 -0.33 -3.73
C ILE A 27 4.92 0.05 -4.10
N SER A 28 5.16 1.35 -4.21
CA SER A 28 6.47 1.94 -4.47
C SER A 28 6.76 3.02 -3.44
N TYR A 29 7.99 3.53 -3.41
CA TYR A 29 8.40 4.57 -2.47
C TYR A 29 9.14 5.67 -3.21
N GLY A 30 8.95 6.90 -2.78
CA GLY A 30 9.61 8.06 -3.37
C GLY A 30 9.84 9.16 -2.36
N ARG A 31 10.36 10.28 -2.85
CA ARG A 31 10.43 11.55 -2.13
C ARG A 31 9.64 12.59 -2.90
N ASP A 32 8.87 13.41 -2.19
CA ASP A 32 8.22 14.57 -2.78
C ASP A 32 9.23 15.73 -2.98
N ASP A 33 8.75 16.83 -3.55
CA ASP A 33 9.54 18.03 -3.80
C ASP A 33 10.07 18.70 -2.51
N ASP A 34 9.40 18.46 -1.37
CA ASP A 34 9.84 18.88 -0.03
C ASP A 34 10.85 17.90 0.60
N GLY A 35 11.22 16.81 -0.09
CA GLY A 35 12.16 15.80 0.37
C GLY A 35 11.57 14.79 1.38
N LYS A 36 10.25 14.80 1.62
CA LYS A 36 9.57 13.85 2.50
C LYS A 36 9.39 12.51 1.78
N ASN A 37 9.65 11.42 2.50
CA ASN A 37 9.43 10.09 1.95
C ASN A 37 7.92 9.78 1.93
N TYR A 38 7.44 9.19 0.84
CA TYR A 38 6.08 8.70 0.72
C TYR A 38 6.04 7.25 0.24
N ILE A 39 4.94 6.58 0.58
CA ILE A 39 4.48 5.30 0.05
C ILE A 39 3.52 5.63 -1.08
N ALA A 40 3.83 5.21 -2.31
CA ALA A 40 2.93 5.28 -3.44
C ALA A 40 2.18 3.95 -3.52
N PHE A 41 0.86 3.99 -3.46
CA PHE A 41 0.01 2.81 -3.66
C PHE A 41 -1.06 3.10 -4.69
N GLY A 42 -1.25 2.18 -5.61
CA GLY A 42 -2.27 2.29 -6.62
C GLY A 42 -2.32 1.08 -7.53
N GLU A 43 -3.36 1.03 -8.35
CA GLU A 43 -3.43 0.08 -9.45
C GLU A 43 -2.36 0.42 -10.48
N LYS A 44 -1.72 -0.60 -11.08
CA LYS A 44 -0.58 -0.44 -12.01
C LYS A 44 -0.85 0.47 -13.22
N HIS A 45 -2.10 0.78 -13.51
CA HIS A 45 -2.54 1.64 -14.62
C HIS A 45 -3.23 2.94 -14.18
N LEU A 46 -3.31 3.22 -12.87
CA LEU A 46 -3.93 4.41 -12.31
C LEU A 46 -2.91 5.28 -11.56
N PRO A 47 -3.23 6.56 -11.31
CA PRO A 47 -2.40 7.42 -10.48
C PRO A 47 -2.21 6.82 -9.08
N TYR A 48 -0.97 6.81 -8.61
CA TYR A 48 -0.65 6.40 -7.25
C TYR A 48 -1.15 7.43 -6.24
N GLU A 49 -1.75 6.94 -5.15
CA GLU A 49 -1.96 7.73 -3.96
C GLU A 49 -0.71 7.71 -3.09
N LYS A 50 -0.35 8.87 -2.54
CA LYS A 50 0.83 9.06 -1.70
C LYS A 50 0.43 9.06 -0.22
N TYR A 51 1.14 8.29 0.58
CA TYR A 51 0.95 8.20 2.02
C TYR A 51 2.30 8.43 2.73
N TYR A 52 2.36 9.29 3.74
CA TYR A 52 3.65 9.67 4.35
C TYR A 52 3.99 8.83 5.59
N SER A 53 3.08 7.95 6.01
CA SER A 53 3.29 7.04 7.12
C SER A 53 2.46 5.76 6.98
N TRP A 54 2.89 4.70 7.67
CA TRP A 54 2.09 3.48 7.85
C TRP A 54 0.72 3.78 8.47
N GLY A 55 0.68 4.73 9.41
CA GLY A 55 -0.56 5.17 10.05
C GLY A 55 -1.56 5.73 9.04
N GLU A 56 -1.13 6.64 8.17
CA GLU A 56 -1.98 7.18 7.10
C GLU A 56 -2.42 6.11 6.11
N PHE A 57 -1.50 5.23 5.71
CA PHE A 57 -1.81 4.13 4.79
C PHE A 57 -2.91 3.22 5.35
N ILE A 58 -2.80 2.77 6.60
CA ILE A 58 -3.83 1.95 7.25
C ILE A 58 -5.10 2.75 7.55
N ASN A 59 -4.98 4.03 7.89
CA ASN A 59 -6.14 4.87 8.12
C ASN A 59 -6.95 5.05 6.83
N ALA A 60 -6.30 5.23 5.68
CA ALA A 60 -6.96 5.28 4.37
C ALA A 60 -7.68 3.97 4.03
N ALA A 61 -7.06 2.83 4.37
CA ALA A 61 -7.72 1.52 4.25
C ALA A 61 -8.97 1.43 5.12
N LYS A 62 -8.95 2.03 6.33
CA LYS A 62 -10.10 2.06 7.25
C LYS A 62 -11.18 3.06 6.86
N ILE A 63 -10.81 4.20 6.26
CA ILE A 63 -11.71 5.30 5.87
C ILE A 63 -12.47 5.01 4.56
N GLY A 64 -12.23 3.85 3.95
CA GLY A 64 -13.10 3.36 2.88
C GLY A 64 -12.56 3.61 1.48
N ASN A 65 -11.24 3.79 1.32
CA ASN A 65 -10.64 3.52 0.02
C ASN A 65 -10.82 2.02 -0.25
N ALA A 66 -11.90 1.68 -0.98
CA ALA A 66 -12.36 0.31 -1.13
C ALA A 66 -11.25 -0.58 -1.71
N TRP A 67 -10.52 -0.09 -2.71
CA TRP A 67 -9.42 -0.81 -3.35
C TRP A 67 -8.27 -1.10 -2.39
N LEU A 68 -7.84 -0.09 -1.62
CA LEU A 68 -6.80 -0.24 -0.61
C LEU A 68 -7.26 -1.16 0.52
N ARG A 69 -8.49 -0.99 1.00
CA ARG A 69 -9.09 -1.84 2.03
C ARG A 69 -9.09 -3.30 1.58
N TYR A 70 -9.61 -3.61 0.40
CA TYR A 70 -9.65 -4.97 -0.12
C TYR A 70 -8.26 -5.54 -0.29
N SER A 71 -7.31 -4.76 -0.80
CA SER A 71 -5.92 -5.14 -0.95
C SER A 71 -5.27 -5.51 0.39
N VAL A 72 -5.44 -4.67 1.40
CA VAL A 72 -4.91 -4.91 2.74
C VAL A 72 -5.63 -6.08 3.39
N GLU A 73 -6.95 -6.17 3.31
CA GLU A 73 -7.72 -7.31 3.85
C GLU A 73 -7.30 -8.64 3.20
N ASP A 74 -7.16 -8.69 1.88
CA ASP A 74 -6.72 -9.88 1.14
C ASP A 74 -5.29 -10.30 1.54
N LEU A 75 -4.38 -9.33 1.70
CA LEU A 75 -3.03 -9.58 2.19
C LEU A 75 -2.97 -10.01 3.66
N VAL A 76 -3.91 -9.57 4.50
CA VAL A 76 -3.93 -9.83 5.95
C VAL A 76 -4.65 -11.13 6.28
N PHE A 77 -5.73 -11.45 5.58
CA PHE A 77 -6.64 -12.55 5.89
C PHE A 77 -6.49 -13.77 4.97
N SER A 78 -5.63 -13.75 3.95
CA SER A 78 -5.32 -14.93 3.12
C SER A 78 -4.28 -15.89 3.74
N ASN A 79 -4.30 -16.09 5.06
CA ASN A 79 -3.53 -17.14 5.76
C ASN A 79 -4.46 -18.08 6.51
#